data_AF-A0A3L6RBL0-F1
#
_entry.id   AF-A0A3L6RBL0-F1
#
_cell.length_a   1.000
_cell.length_b   1.000
_cell.length_c   1.000
_cell.angle_alpha   90.00
_cell.angle_beta   90.00
_cell.angle_gamma   90.00
#
_symmetry.space_group_name_H-M   'P 1'
#
loop_
_entity.id
_entity.type
_entity.pdbx_description
1 polymer ?
#
loop_
_entity_poly.entity_id
_entity_poly.type
_entity_poly.pdbx_seq_one_letter_code
_entity_poly.pdbx_strand_id
1 'polypeptide(L)'
;MGEQSLSQPKPQPLSPSPPAAAASTATSSSLATAAASRPKKEAHPPSDSNPPKKPRLTFAIPGRPLSAVGEVGAAIRHLRDADPALAAVIDAHEAPVFQCPHRPFHSLVRSILYQQLAFKAAASVYSRFLSLLGGEASVTPDAVLALTPQQLRQIGVSPRKASYLHDLARKYVSGILSDSAIINMDDRSLAAMLTMVKGIGAWSVHMFMIFSLARPDVLPSADLGVRKGVQMLYGLEDVPRPSQMDKLCERWRPYRSVGAWYMWRLIESKVPQPAPAIPLK
;
A
#
# COMPACT_ATOMS: atom_id res chain seq x y z
N MET A 1 -55.01 9.26 -7.97
CA MET A 1 -54.19 8.30 -7.19
C MET A 1 -52.96 8.02 -8.04
N GLY A 2 -51.80 8.56 -7.66
CA GLY A 2 -50.55 8.41 -8.41
C GLY A 2 -49.65 7.42 -7.69
N GLU A 3 -49.27 6.35 -8.38
CA GLU A 3 -48.24 5.41 -7.89
C GLU A 3 -46.85 5.98 -8.18
N GLN A 4 -46.09 6.23 -7.12
CA GLN A 4 -44.67 6.54 -7.19
C GLN A 4 -43.88 5.23 -7.22
N SER A 5 -43.30 4.92 -8.37
CA SER A 5 -42.30 3.86 -8.52
C SER A 5 -40.97 4.33 -7.92
N LEU A 6 -40.60 3.76 -6.76
CA LEU A 6 -39.31 3.92 -6.11
C LEU A 6 -38.19 3.28 -6.96
N SER A 7 -37.44 4.11 -7.68
CA SER A 7 -36.21 3.73 -8.37
C SER A 7 -35.11 3.38 -7.37
N GLN A 8 -34.64 2.13 -7.38
CA GLN A 8 -33.46 1.71 -6.63
C GLN A 8 -32.18 2.36 -7.19
N PRO A 9 -31.20 2.74 -6.35
CA PRO A 9 -29.96 3.34 -6.81
C PRO A 9 -29.07 2.30 -7.49
N LYS A 10 -28.58 2.67 -8.68
CA LYS A 10 -27.62 1.92 -9.49
C LYS A 10 -26.30 1.77 -8.71
N PRO A 11 -25.67 0.59 -8.66
CA PRO A 11 -24.37 0.42 -8.00
C PRO A 11 -23.30 1.26 -8.70
N GLN A 12 -22.65 2.16 -7.95
CA GLN A 12 -21.53 2.97 -8.42
C GLN A 12 -20.28 2.08 -8.61
N PRO A 13 -19.45 2.33 -9.63
CA PRO A 13 -18.27 1.52 -9.89
C PRO A 13 -17.21 1.71 -8.79
N LEU A 14 -16.69 0.58 -8.31
CA LEU A 14 -15.51 0.51 -7.44
C LEU A 14 -14.33 1.25 -8.08
N SER A 15 -13.58 1.99 -7.25
CA SER A 15 -12.39 2.75 -7.64
C SER A 15 -11.48 1.97 -8.61
N PRO A 16 -10.89 2.64 -9.62
CA PRO A 16 -10.03 1.96 -10.58
C PRO A 16 -8.86 1.28 -9.86
N SER A 17 -8.68 -0.01 -10.15
CA SER A 17 -7.50 -0.76 -9.70
C SER A 17 -6.23 -0.09 -10.24
N PRO A 18 -5.16 0.04 -9.45
CA PRO A 18 -3.90 0.58 -9.96
C PRO A 18 -3.42 -0.26 -11.16
N PRO A 19 -2.79 0.38 -12.17
CA PRO A 19 -2.34 -0.31 -13.37
C PRO A 19 -1.34 -1.42 -13.01
N ALA A 20 -1.45 -2.56 -13.71
CA ALA A 20 -0.57 -3.71 -13.51
C ALA A 20 0.87 -3.37 -13.96
N ALA A 21 1.72 -2.93 -13.04
CA ALA A 21 3.15 -2.69 -13.30
C ALA A 21 4.01 -3.87 -12.80
N ALA A 22 5.01 -4.23 -13.61
CA ALA A 22 5.87 -5.40 -13.45
C ALA A 22 6.77 -5.34 -12.20
N ALA A 23 6.75 -6.41 -11.39
CA ALA A 23 7.58 -6.55 -10.20
C ALA A 23 9.01 -7.01 -10.57
N SER A 24 10.02 -6.22 -10.17
CA SER A 24 11.44 -6.54 -10.31
C SER A 24 11.93 -7.43 -9.16
N THR A 25 12.55 -8.56 -9.50
CA THR A 25 13.23 -9.50 -8.58
C THR A 25 14.61 -8.97 -8.18
N ALA A 26 14.91 -8.93 -6.87
CA ALA A 26 16.26 -8.75 -6.36
C ALA A 26 16.66 -9.92 -5.45
N THR A 27 17.79 -10.54 -5.78
CA THR A 27 18.39 -11.71 -5.16
C THR A 27 19.33 -11.26 -4.03
N SER A 28 19.18 -11.79 -2.82
CA SER A 28 20.07 -11.50 -1.68
C SER A 28 21.18 -12.53 -1.55
N SER A 29 22.43 -12.07 -1.43
CA SER A 29 23.60 -12.87 -1.04
C SER A 29 24.01 -12.55 0.41
N SER A 30 24.47 -13.59 1.10
CA SER A 30 24.80 -13.69 2.53
C SER A 30 26.31 -13.71 2.74
N LEU A 31 26.79 -13.29 3.93
CA LEU A 31 27.92 -13.85 4.74
C LEU A 31 28.03 -13.01 6.05
N ALA A 32 27.82 -13.59 7.25
CA ALA A 32 28.80 -14.27 8.14
C ALA A 32 29.85 -13.29 8.75
N THR A 33 30.38 -13.34 9.98
CA THR A 33 30.19 -14.02 11.29
C THR A 33 31.17 -13.31 12.26
N ALA A 34 30.93 -13.40 13.57
CA ALA A 34 31.66 -12.67 14.62
C ALA A 34 33.01 -13.30 15.03
N ALA A 35 33.87 -12.50 15.67
CA ALA A 35 34.87 -12.98 16.64
C ALA A 35 35.15 -11.92 17.72
N ALA A 36 35.20 -12.38 18.97
CA ALA A 36 35.30 -11.61 20.21
C ALA A 36 36.74 -11.50 20.72
N SER A 37 37.01 -10.50 21.57
CA SER A 37 38.10 -10.53 22.57
C SER A 37 37.77 -9.63 23.77
N ARG A 38 38.11 -10.12 24.97
CA ARG A 38 37.70 -9.66 26.32
C ARG A 38 38.85 -8.89 27.03
N PRO A 39 38.73 -8.41 28.28
CA PRO A 39 38.70 -6.97 28.61
C PRO A 39 39.90 -6.48 29.47
N LYS A 40 40.03 -5.16 29.67
CA LYS A 40 40.79 -4.57 30.79
C LYS A 40 39.98 -3.45 31.45
N LYS A 41 40.20 -3.32 32.76
CA LYS A 41 39.36 -2.69 33.79
C LYS A 41 40.15 -1.55 34.44
N GLU A 42 39.54 -0.37 34.59
CA GLU A 42 39.86 0.76 35.50
C GLU A 42 38.99 1.95 35.05
N ALA A 43 38.51 2.93 35.82
CA ALA A 43 38.15 3.15 37.23
C ALA A 43 37.26 4.43 37.19
N HIS A 44 36.22 4.52 38.02
CA HIS A 44 35.23 5.62 38.01
C HIS A 44 35.72 6.91 38.70
N PRO A 45 35.20 8.09 38.28
CA PRO A 45 34.79 9.13 39.20
C PRO A 45 33.28 9.44 39.09
N PRO A 46 32.68 10.11 40.09
CA PRO A 46 31.23 10.16 40.28
C PRO A 46 30.58 11.33 39.53
N SER A 47 29.40 11.13 38.96
CA SER A 47 28.48 12.24 38.65
C SER A 47 27.06 11.72 38.34
N ASP A 48 26.12 12.16 39.18
CA ASP A 48 24.66 12.25 39.04
C ASP A 48 23.94 11.30 38.06
N SER A 49 23.39 10.22 38.61
CA SER A 49 22.49 9.30 37.92
C SER A 49 21.02 9.73 38.04
N ASN A 50 20.59 10.66 37.17
CA ASN A 50 19.20 10.66 36.74
C ASN A 50 19.07 9.56 35.66
N PRO A 51 18.23 8.52 35.80
CA PRO A 51 18.24 7.40 34.87
C PRO A 51 17.86 7.89 33.46
N PRO A 52 18.60 7.49 32.41
CA PRO A 52 18.22 7.83 31.05
C PRO A 52 16.85 7.21 30.78
N LYS A 53 15.84 8.04 30.54
CA LYS A 53 14.54 7.60 30.05
C LYS A 53 14.80 6.76 28.81
N LYS A 54 14.58 5.44 28.93
CA LYS A 54 14.59 4.51 27.79
C LYS A 54 13.82 5.18 26.65
N PRO A 55 14.34 5.25 25.42
CA PRO A 55 13.60 5.82 24.31
C PRO A 55 12.30 5.03 24.21
N ARG A 56 11.20 5.67 24.62
CA ARG A 56 9.87 5.12 24.47
C ARG A 56 9.70 5.04 22.96
N LEU A 57 9.64 3.83 22.41
CA LEU A 57 9.21 3.63 21.04
C LEU A 57 7.80 4.20 20.96
N THR A 58 7.69 5.47 20.57
CA THR A 58 6.43 6.12 20.29
C THR A 58 6.00 5.54 18.96
N PHE A 59 5.21 4.46 19.02
CA PHE A 59 4.46 3.99 17.88
C PHE A 59 3.51 5.12 17.50
N ALA A 60 3.86 5.87 16.45
CA ALA A 60 2.99 6.91 15.92
C ALA A 60 1.71 6.22 15.45
N ILE A 61 0.60 6.55 16.08
CA ILE A 61 -0.71 6.08 15.66
C ILE A 61 -0.93 6.58 14.23
N PRO A 62 -1.39 5.72 13.30
CA PRO A 62 -1.70 6.14 11.95
C PRO A 62 -2.65 7.36 11.98
N GLY A 63 -2.39 8.36 11.15
CA GLY A 63 -3.35 9.45 10.93
C GLY A 63 -4.72 8.91 10.54
N ARG A 64 -5.78 9.73 10.66
CA ARG A 64 -7.14 9.32 10.31
C ARG A 64 -7.15 8.70 8.91
N PRO A 65 -7.77 7.53 8.71
CA PRO A 65 -7.75 6.86 7.42
C PRO A 65 -8.50 7.71 6.38
N LEU A 66 -8.05 7.66 5.12
CA LEU A 66 -8.66 8.37 4.00
C LEU A 66 -10.10 7.92 3.72
N SER A 67 -10.52 6.77 4.24
CA SER A 67 -11.90 6.30 4.19
C SER A 67 -12.82 7.03 5.17
N ALA A 68 -12.28 7.78 6.13
CA ALA A 68 -13.07 8.57 7.07
C ALA A 68 -13.73 9.76 6.39
N VAL A 69 -14.95 10.07 6.82
CA VAL A 69 -15.75 11.18 6.27
C VAL A 69 -14.97 12.49 6.35
N GLY A 70 -14.86 13.17 5.20
CA GLY A 70 -14.19 14.47 5.06
C GLY A 70 -12.67 14.42 4.95
N GLU A 71 -12.02 13.26 5.17
CA GLU A 71 -10.56 13.17 5.22
C GLU A 71 -9.91 13.40 3.85
N VAL A 72 -10.49 12.85 2.77
CA VAL A 72 -10.03 13.15 1.40
C VAL A 72 -10.14 14.64 1.08
N GLY A 73 -11.21 15.31 1.53
CA GLY A 73 -11.39 16.75 1.33
C GLY A 73 -10.34 17.57 2.08
N ALA A 74 -9.98 17.15 3.31
CA ALA A 74 -8.88 17.75 4.07
C ALA A 74 -7.53 17.55 3.37
N ALA A 75 -7.28 16.34 2.88
CA ALA A 75 -6.08 16.00 2.12
C ALA A 75 -5.94 16.86 0.86
N ILE A 76 -7.02 16.98 0.07
CA ILE A 76 -7.02 17.81 -1.15
C ILE A 76 -6.71 19.26 -0.82
N ARG A 77 -7.38 19.86 0.18
CA ARG A 77 -7.10 21.25 0.58
C ARG A 77 -5.64 21.44 0.99
N HIS A 78 -5.15 20.57 1.87
CA HIS A 78 -3.75 20.59 2.30
C HIS A 78 -2.77 20.53 1.13
N LEU A 79 -2.97 19.59 0.19
CA LEU A 79 -2.09 19.42 -0.95
C LEU A 79 -2.12 20.59 -1.92
N ARG A 80 -3.28 21.22 -2.12
CA ARG A 80 -3.41 22.44 -2.93
C ARG A 80 -2.61 23.60 -2.33
N ASP A 81 -2.69 23.77 -1.01
CA ASP A 81 -2.00 24.85 -0.30
C ASP A 81 -0.49 24.61 -0.22
N ALA A 82 -0.06 23.36 -0.01
CA ALA A 82 1.34 23.01 0.18
C ALA A 82 2.14 22.91 -1.13
N ASP A 83 1.48 22.62 -2.26
CA ASP A 83 2.14 22.39 -3.54
C ASP A 83 1.33 22.94 -4.74
N PRO A 84 1.61 24.18 -5.19
CA PRO A 84 0.86 24.81 -6.28
C PRO A 84 0.92 24.04 -7.62
N ALA A 85 2.02 23.33 -7.89
CA ALA A 85 2.11 22.48 -9.08
C ALA A 85 1.09 21.33 -9.02
N LEU A 86 0.92 20.72 -7.84
CA LEU A 86 -0.05 19.65 -7.61
C LEU A 86 -1.48 20.18 -7.61
N ALA A 87 -1.72 21.42 -7.18
CA ALA A 87 -3.03 22.05 -7.23
C ALA A 87 -3.65 22.04 -8.64
N ALA A 88 -2.84 22.34 -9.67
CA ALA A 88 -3.30 22.28 -11.05
C ALA A 88 -3.71 20.87 -11.50
N VAL A 89 -2.97 19.85 -11.05
CA VAL A 89 -3.30 18.44 -11.33
C VAL A 89 -4.57 18.01 -10.60
N ILE A 90 -4.75 18.47 -9.37
CA ILE A 90 -5.95 18.23 -8.56
C ILE A 90 -7.17 18.84 -9.27
N ASP A 91 -7.09 20.09 -9.71
CA ASP A 91 -8.21 20.78 -10.33
C ASP A 91 -8.61 20.19 -11.69
N ALA A 92 -7.68 19.48 -12.35
CA ALA A 92 -7.91 18.78 -13.61
C ALA A 92 -8.52 17.37 -13.48
N HIS A 93 -8.63 16.83 -12.26
CA HIS A 93 -9.06 15.45 -12.04
C HIS A 93 -10.10 15.32 -10.93
N GLU A 94 -10.88 14.25 -10.97
CA GLU A 94 -11.84 13.94 -9.92
C GLU A 94 -11.14 13.60 -8.60
N ALA A 95 -11.83 13.82 -7.49
CA ALA A 95 -11.35 13.44 -6.17
C ALA A 95 -11.26 11.90 -6.03
N PRO A 96 -10.21 11.37 -5.39
CA PRO A 96 -10.10 9.93 -5.15
C PRO A 96 -11.12 9.41 -4.15
N VAL A 97 -11.50 8.14 -4.31
CA VAL A 97 -12.31 7.40 -3.34
C VAL A 97 -11.49 6.25 -2.77
N PHE A 98 -11.25 6.29 -1.45
CA PHE A 98 -10.56 5.24 -0.70
C PHE A 98 -11.56 4.43 0.11
N GLN A 99 -12.14 3.40 -0.51
CA GLN A 99 -13.04 2.47 0.14
C GLN A 99 -12.61 1.04 -0.17
N CYS A 100 -12.52 0.22 0.87
CA CYS A 100 -12.27 -1.21 0.74
C CYS A 100 -13.24 -1.94 1.66
N PRO A 101 -14.21 -2.70 1.11
CA PRO A 101 -15.19 -3.43 1.92
C PRO A 101 -14.61 -4.70 2.54
N HIS A 102 -13.42 -5.11 2.10
CA HIS A 102 -12.81 -6.38 2.48
C HIS A 102 -11.94 -6.24 3.72
N ARG A 103 -11.96 -7.28 4.57
CA ARG A 103 -11.03 -7.43 5.70
C ARG A 103 -9.57 -7.57 5.19
N PRO A 104 -8.56 -7.19 5.99
CA PRO A 104 -7.14 -7.29 5.61
C PRO A 104 -6.73 -8.62 4.97
N PHE A 105 -7.07 -9.76 5.57
CA PHE A 105 -6.78 -11.08 5.01
C PHE A 105 -7.32 -11.26 3.59
N HIS A 106 -8.60 -10.95 3.40
CA HIS A 106 -9.27 -11.08 2.11
C HIS A 106 -8.67 -10.14 1.05
N SER A 107 -8.38 -8.90 1.42
CA SER A 107 -7.69 -7.94 0.56
C SER A 107 -6.32 -8.44 0.10
N LEU A 108 -5.54 -9.06 0.99
CA LEU A 108 -4.23 -9.62 0.65
C LEU A 108 -4.34 -10.85 -0.26
N VAL A 109 -5.30 -11.75 0.00
CA VAL A 109 -5.64 -12.88 -0.88
C VAL A 109 -6.00 -12.39 -2.28
N ARG A 110 -6.89 -11.40 -2.37
CA ARG A 110 -7.30 -10.79 -3.63
C ARG A 110 -6.11 -10.17 -4.36
N SER A 111 -5.24 -9.45 -3.64
CA SER A 111 -4.03 -8.86 -4.19
C SER A 111 -3.13 -9.93 -4.84
N ILE A 112 -2.85 -11.04 -4.15
CA ILE A 112 -2.07 -12.16 -4.68
C ILE A 112 -2.69 -12.73 -5.96
N LEU A 113 -4.01 -12.92 -5.98
CA LEU A 113 -4.73 -13.46 -7.15
C LEU A 113 -4.61 -12.54 -8.37
N TYR A 114 -4.62 -11.23 -8.18
CA TYR A 114 -4.57 -10.22 -9.24
C TYR A 114 -3.17 -9.97 -9.83
N GLN A 115 -2.09 -10.38 -9.17
CA GLN A 115 -0.72 -10.11 -9.63
C GLN A 115 -0.46 -10.63 -11.06
N GLN A 116 0.24 -9.85 -11.89
CA GLN A 116 0.73 -10.28 -13.22
C GLN A 116 -0.37 -10.79 -14.18
N LEU A 117 -1.61 -10.30 -14.04
CA LEU A 117 -2.72 -10.63 -14.93
C LEU A 117 -3.39 -9.35 -15.43
N ALA A 118 -3.92 -9.41 -16.66
CA ALA A 118 -4.88 -8.42 -17.11
C ALA A 118 -6.12 -8.44 -16.22
N PHE A 119 -6.74 -7.27 -16.00
CA PHE A 119 -7.85 -7.11 -15.06
C PHE A 119 -8.98 -8.14 -15.27
N LYS A 120 -9.43 -8.35 -16.51
CA LYS A 120 -10.50 -9.31 -16.84
C LYS A 120 -10.13 -10.75 -16.48
N ALA A 121 -8.87 -11.14 -16.71
CA ALA A 121 -8.38 -12.48 -16.37
C ALA A 121 -8.31 -12.67 -14.84
N ALA A 122 -7.76 -11.68 -14.12
CA ALA A 122 -7.72 -11.69 -12.66
C ALA A 122 -9.12 -11.77 -12.04
N ALA A 123 -10.08 -10.98 -12.55
CA ALA A 123 -11.46 -11.00 -12.10
C ALA A 123 -12.13 -12.37 -12.32
N SER A 124 -11.86 -13.03 -13.44
CA SER A 124 -12.36 -14.40 -13.71
C SER A 124 -11.77 -15.43 -12.75
N VAL A 125 -10.46 -15.38 -12.47
CA VAL A 125 -9.82 -16.26 -11.47
C VAL A 125 -10.41 -16.02 -10.08
N TYR A 126 -10.58 -14.76 -9.69
CA TYR A 126 -11.15 -14.38 -8.40
C TYR A 126 -12.61 -14.83 -8.24
N SER A 127 -13.45 -14.67 -9.26
CA SER A 127 -14.84 -15.15 -9.23
C SER A 127 -14.92 -16.67 -9.03
N ARG A 128 -14.09 -17.44 -9.74
CA ARG A 128 -14.00 -18.89 -9.55
C ARG A 128 -13.47 -19.27 -8.16
N PHE A 129 -12.50 -18.51 -7.63
CA PHE A 129 -12.00 -18.68 -6.27
C PHE A 129 -13.10 -18.48 -5.22
N LEU A 130 -13.91 -17.42 -5.35
CA LEU A 130 -15.07 -17.21 -4.48
C LEU A 130 -16.09 -18.34 -4.60
N SER A 131 -16.31 -18.86 -5.81
CA SER A 131 -17.23 -19.98 -6.04
C SER A 131 -16.78 -21.26 -5.32
N LEU A 132 -15.46 -21.53 -5.24
CA LEU A 132 -14.93 -22.66 -4.46
C LEU A 132 -15.17 -22.52 -2.95
N LEU A 133 -15.22 -21.28 -2.45
CA LEU A 133 -15.36 -20.99 -1.01
C LEU A 133 -16.82 -20.72 -0.59
N GLY A 134 -17.74 -20.53 -1.53
CA GLY A 134 -19.13 -20.18 -1.25
C GLY A 134 -19.36 -18.68 -1.02
N GLY A 135 -18.48 -17.81 -1.53
CA GLY A 135 -18.65 -16.36 -1.53
C GLY A 135 -17.59 -15.59 -0.74
N GLU A 136 -17.74 -14.26 -0.71
CA GLU A 136 -16.76 -13.35 -0.11
C GLU A 136 -16.63 -13.50 1.41
N ALA A 137 -17.74 -13.74 2.11
CA ALA A 137 -17.75 -13.93 3.55
C ALA A 137 -16.95 -15.17 4.00
N SER A 138 -16.76 -16.15 3.10
CA SER A 138 -16.06 -17.39 3.36
C SER A 138 -14.55 -17.32 3.11
N VAL A 139 -14.01 -16.17 2.68
CA VAL A 139 -12.57 -15.99 2.48
C VAL A 139 -11.87 -15.84 3.83
N THR A 140 -11.61 -16.98 4.47
CA THR A 140 -10.96 -17.10 5.78
C THR A 140 -9.64 -17.86 5.68
N PRO A 141 -8.69 -17.69 6.63
CA PRO A 141 -7.44 -18.43 6.64
C PRO A 141 -7.63 -19.95 6.53
N ASP A 142 -8.52 -20.52 7.34
CA ASP A 142 -8.79 -21.96 7.35
C ASP A 142 -9.39 -22.44 6.03
N ALA A 143 -10.34 -21.68 5.46
CA ALA A 143 -10.95 -22.03 4.18
C ALA A 143 -9.93 -22.00 3.04
N VAL A 144 -8.99 -21.03 3.05
CA VAL A 144 -7.89 -20.99 2.08
C VAL A 144 -6.93 -22.17 2.25
N LEU A 145 -6.63 -22.59 3.49
CA LEU A 145 -5.78 -23.76 3.74
C LEU A 145 -6.43 -25.09 3.36
N ALA A 146 -7.76 -25.17 3.38
CA ALA A 146 -8.50 -26.36 2.97
C ALA A 146 -8.45 -26.60 1.45
N LEU A 147 -8.12 -25.59 0.64
CA LEU A 147 -8.00 -25.73 -0.80
C LEU A 147 -6.70 -26.44 -1.19
N THR A 148 -6.82 -27.51 -1.96
CA THR A 148 -5.65 -28.21 -2.51
C THR A 148 -5.00 -27.41 -3.64
N PRO A 149 -3.68 -27.58 -3.87
CA PRO A 149 -3.01 -26.99 -5.04
C PRO A 149 -3.68 -27.37 -6.38
N GLN A 150 -4.29 -28.56 -6.47
CA GLN A 150 -5.02 -29.01 -7.65
C GLN A 150 -6.31 -28.20 -7.88
N GLN A 151 -7.12 -27.99 -6.83
CA GLN A 151 -8.33 -27.15 -6.92
C GLN A 151 -7.99 -25.71 -7.32
N LEU A 152 -6.92 -25.14 -6.72
CA LEU A 152 -6.43 -23.81 -7.09
C LEU A 152 -5.98 -23.76 -8.56
N ARG A 153 -5.27 -24.79 -9.04
CA ARG A 153 -4.85 -24.87 -10.45
C ARG A 153 -6.04 -24.92 -11.40
N GLN A 154 -7.10 -25.66 -11.08
CA GLN A 154 -8.30 -25.79 -11.92
C GLN A 154 -9.00 -24.44 -12.17
N ILE A 155 -8.91 -23.51 -11.21
CA ILE A 155 -9.46 -22.15 -11.35
C ILE A 155 -8.45 -21.13 -11.92
N GLY A 156 -7.30 -21.58 -12.42
CA GLY A 156 -6.29 -20.73 -13.06
C GLY A 156 -5.31 -20.06 -12.10
N VAL A 157 -5.21 -20.50 -10.85
CA VAL A 157 -4.17 -20.04 -9.93
C VAL A 157 -2.88 -20.81 -10.19
N SER A 158 -1.77 -20.09 -10.42
CA SER A 158 -0.47 -20.73 -10.65
C SER A 158 0.06 -21.41 -9.38
N PRO A 159 0.92 -22.45 -9.49
CA PRO A 159 1.51 -23.10 -8.32
C PRO A 159 2.23 -22.12 -7.38
N ARG A 160 2.89 -21.11 -7.95
CA ARG A 160 3.55 -20.04 -7.21
C ARG A 160 2.55 -19.22 -6.38
N LYS A 161 1.45 -18.75 -6.99
CA LYS A 161 0.40 -18.03 -6.26
C LYS A 161 -0.30 -18.90 -5.22
N ALA A 162 -0.55 -20.18 -5.50
CA ALA A 162 -1.08 -21.11 -4.52
C ALA A 162 -0.17 -21.20 -3.28
N SER A 163 1.15 -21.27 -3.49
CA SER A 163 2.10 -21.27 -2.36
C SER A 163 2.05 -19.98 -1.54
N TYR A 164 1.76 -18.84 -2.17
CA TYR A 164 1.65 -17.53 -1.53
C TYR A 164 0.38 -17.41 -0.69
N LEU A 165 -0.75 -17.86 -1.24
CA LEU A 165 -2.03 -17.93 -0.52
C LEU A 165 -1.91 -18.80 0.74
N HIS A 166 -1.33 -19.99 0.61
CA HIS A 166 -1.15 -20.88 1.77
C HIS A 166 -0.12 -20.33 2.78
N ASP A 167 0.93 -19.65 2.33
CA ASP A 167 1.90 -19.02 3.22
C ASP A 167 1.28 -17.87 4.03
N LEU A 168 0.48 -17.03 3.38
CA LEU A 168 -0.32 -15.99 4.03
C LEU A 168 -1.29 -16.60 5.05
N ALA A 169 -2.09 -17.59 4.63
CA ALA A 169 -3.07 -18.22 5.50
C ALA A 169 -2.44 -18.92 6.71
N ARG A 170 -1.30 -19.61 6.54
CA ARG A 170 -0.54 -20.20 7.66
C ARG A 170 -0.10 -19.15 8.67
N LYS A 171 0.40 -18.00 8.24
CA LYS A 171 0.81 -16.91 9.15
C LYS A 171 -0.37 -16.33 9.93
N TYR A 172 -1.57 -16.36 9.37
CA TYR A 172 -2.79 -16.00 10.10
C TYR A 172 -3.18 -17.05 11.13
N VAL A 173 -3.24 -18.33 10.73
CA VAL A 173 -3.58 -19.44 11.63
C VAL A 173 -2.57 -19.58 12.78
N SER A 174 -1.28 -19.31 12.52
CA SER A 174 -0.24 -19.35 13.56
C SER A 174 -0.22 -18.12 14.47
N GLY A 175 -1.09 -17.14 14.26
CA GLY A 175 -1.15 -15.90 15.04
C GLY A 175 -0.02 -14.89 14.75
N ILE A 176 0.81 -15.11 13.73
CA ILE A 176 1.84 -14.14 13.32
C ILE A 176 1.17 -12.89 12.72
N LEU A 177 0.07 -13.07 12.00
CA LEU A 177 -0.75 -12.00 11.44
C LEU A 177 -2.20 -12.16 11.92
N SER A 178 -2.90 -11.03 12.07
CA SER A 178 -4.35 -10.99 12.22
C SER A 178 -4.88 -9.69 11.64
N ASP A 179 -6.16 -9.65 11.28
CA ASP A 179 -6.78 -8.42 10.77
C ASP A 179 -6.66 -7.28 11.78
N SER A 180 -6.93 -7.57 13.06
CA SER A 180 -6.81 -6.59 14.15
C SER A 180 -5.38 -6.08 14.29
N ALA A 181 -4.38 -6.96 14.27
CA ALA A 181 -2.98 -6.55 14.33
C ALA A 181 -2.62 -5.66 13.13
N ILE A 182 -3.01 -6.02 11.91
CA ILE A 182 -2.69 -5.25 10.71
C ILE A 182 -3.29 -3.84 10.75
N ILE A 183 -4.53 -3.69 11.19
CA ILE A 183 -5.20 -2.38 11.25
C ILE A 183 -4.49 -1.45 12.25
N ASN A 184 -4.06 -2.00 13.38
CA ASN A 184 -3.49 -1.23 14.49
C ASN A 184 -1.97 -1.05 14.41
N MET A 185 -1.29 -1.78 13.53
CA MET A 185 0.18 -1.74 13.40
C MET A 185 0.65 -0.47 12.70
N ASP A 186 1.77 0.08 13.18
CA ASP A 186 2.44 1.19 12.50
C ASP A 186 2.98 0.77 11.12
N ASP A 187 3.13 1.76 10.24
CA ASP A 187 3.44 1.53 8.83
C ASP A 187 4.78 0.80 8.60
N ARG A 188 5.80 1.07 9.42
CA ARG A 188 7.12 0.42 9.30
C ARG A 188 7.04 -1.04 9.72
N SER A 189 6.45 -1.31 10.88
CA SER A 189 6.27 -2.68 11.37
C SER A 189 5.38 -3.49 10.42
N LEU A 190 4.32 -2.88 9.88
CA LEU A 190 3.44 -3.52 8.92
C LEU A 190 4.17 -3.90 7.63
N ALA A 191 5.00 -3.00 7.08
CA ALA A 191 5.82 -3.29 5.91
C ALA A 191 6.79 -4.45 6.16
N ALA A 192 7.47 -4.46 7.32
CA ALA A 192 8.37 -5.55 7.70
C ALA A 192 7.63 -6.89 7.82
N MET A 193 6.45 -6.89 8.46
CA MET A 193 5.65 -8.11 8.67
C MET A 193 5.09 -8.67 7.36
N LEU A 194 4.49 -7.81 6.52
CA LEU A 194 3.87 -8.26 5.27
C LEU A 194 4.90 -8.70 4.22
N THR A 195 6.11 -8.13 4.21
CA THR A 195 7.16 -8.57 3.28
C THR A 195 7.76 -9.95 3.62
N MET A 196 7.50 -10.49 4.81
CA MET A 196 7.81 -11.89 5.14
C MET A 196 6.83 -12.90 4.51
N VAL A 197 5.69 -12.43 3.98
CA VAL A 197 4.75 -13.29 3.24
C VAL A 197 5.31 -13.53 1.84
N LYS A 198 5.41 -14.80 1.45
CA LYS A 198 5.90 -15.16 0.10
C LYS A 198 5.02 -14.48 -0.96
N GLY A 199 5.67 -13.80 -1.90
CA GLY A 199 4.97 -13.11 -2.99
C GLY A 199 4.42 -11.73 -2.68
N ILE A 200 4.62 -11.22 -1.46
CA ILE A 200 4.29 -9.85 -1.09
C ILE A 200 5.58 -9.05 -0.98
N GLY A 201 5.83 -8.17 -1.95
CA GLY A 201 6.96 -7.25 -1.94
C GLY A 201 6.58 -5.88 -1.39
N ALA A 202 7.58 -5.01 -1.17
CA ALA A 202 7.37 -3.65 -0.65
C ALA A 202 6.34 -2.85 -1.45
N TRP A 203 6.37 -2.94 -2.78
CA TRP A 203 5.37 -2.30 -3.63
C TRP A 203 3.94 -2.78 -3.32
N SER A 204 3.74 -4.09 -3.19
CA SER A 204 2.43 -4.67 -2.84
C SER A 204 1.96 -4.23 -1.46
N VAL A 205 2.88 -4.08 -0.49
CA VAL A 205 2.54 -3.54 0.83
C VAL A 205 2.07 -2.09 0.72
N HIS A 206 2.76 -1.24 -0.02
CA HIS A 206 2.32 0.14 -0.21
C HIS A 206 0.94 0.21 -0.88
N MET A 207 0.69 -0.60 -1.91
CA MET A 207 -0.63 -0.66 -2.54
C MET A 207 -1.71 -1.11 -1.56
N PHE A 208 -1.41 -2.11 -0.74
CA PHE A 208 -2.32 -2.57 0.31
C PHE A 208 -2.60 -1.48 1.36
N MET A 209 -1.58 -0.77 1.83
CA MET A 209 -1.74 0.31 2.81
C MET A 209 -2.58 1.47 2.25
N ILE A 210 -2.33 1.86 1.00
CA ILE A 210 -3.06 2.95 0.34
C ILE A 210 -4.52 2.56 0.08
N PHE A 211 -4.76 1.41 -0.57
CA PHE A 211 -6.07 1.09 -1.11
C PHE A 211 -6.92 0.19 -0.22
N SER A 212 -6.31 -0.62 0.65
CA SER A 212 -7.06 -1.50 1.56
C SER A 212 -7.16 -0.92 2.96
N LEU A 213 -6.09 -0.30 3.47
CA LEU A 213 -6.10 0.33 4.80
C LEU A 213 -6.38 1.83 4.78
N ALA A 214 -6.44 2.45 3.59
CA ALA A 214 -6.65 3.88 3.43
C ALA A 214 -5.67 4.72 4.28
N ARG A 215 -4.42 4.26 4.43
CA ARG A 215 -3.39 5.01 5.15
C ARG A 215 -3.11 6.33 4.41
N PRO A 216 -3.15 7.49 5.08
CA PRO A 216 -3.03 8.78 4.41
C PRO A 216 -1.60 9.09 3.93
N ASP A 217 -0.59 8.56 4.62
CA ASP A 217 0.78 9.04 4.50
C ASP A 217 1.76 8.00 3.91
N VAL A 218 1.33 7.26 2.89
CA VAL A 218 2.18 6.27 2.20
C VAL A 218 2.68 6.83 0.88
N LEU A 219 4.00 6.85 0.70
CA LEU A 219 4.67 7.20 -0.54
C LEU A 219 5.24 5.94 -1.21
N PRO A 220 4.66 5.47 -2.33
CA PRO A 220 5.18 4.31 -3.06
C PRO A 220 6.40 4.70 -3.91
N SER A 221 7.53 5.03 -3.26
CA SER A 221 8.73 5.59 -3.92
C SER A 221 9.38 4.68 -4.97
N ALA A 222 9.10 3.38 -4.95
CA ALA A 222 9.55 2.43 -5.97
C ALA A 222 8.58 2.27 -7.15
N ASP A 223 7.37 2.84 -7.07
CA ASP A 223 6.37 2.76 -8.14
C ASP A 223 6.78 3.64 -9.33
N LEU A 224 6.97 3.02 -10.49
CA LEU A 224 7.40 3.73 -11.69
C LEU A 224 6.36 4.75 -12.17
N GLY A 225 5.06 4.46 -12.00
CA GLY A 225 3.99 5.37 -12.38
C GLY A 225 4.02 6.65 -11.55
N VAL A 226 4.12 6.52 -10.22
CA VAL A 226 4.23 7.67 -9.32
C VAL A 226 5.50 8.45 -9.59
N ARG A 227 6.65 7.79 -9.79
CA ARG A 227 7.91 8.46 -10.12
C ARG A 227 7.84 9.24 -11.44
N LYS A 228 7.20 8.68 -12.47
CA LYS A 228 6.96 9.38 -13.74
C LYS A 228 5.99 10.56 -13.57
N GLY A 229 4.95 10.40 -12.75
CA GLY A 229 4.07 11.51 -12.41
C GLY A 229 4.82 12.64 -11.71
N VAL A 230 5.71 12.32 -10.76
CA VAL A 230 6.56 13.32 -10.09
C VAL A 230 7.53 13.99 -11.07
N GLN A 231 8.11 13.22 -12.00
CA GLN A 231 8.91 13.79 -13.08
C GLN A 231 8.11 14.81 -13.90
N MET A 232 6.90 14.45 -14.33
CA MET A 232 6.02 15.33 -15.09
C MET A 232 5.55 16.54 -14.28
N LEU A 233 5.23 16.36 -13.01
CA LEU A 233 4.74 17.41 -12.13
C LEU A 233 5.76 18.54 -11.96
N TYR A 234 7.03 18.18 -11.79
CA TYR A 234 8.11 19.12 -11.51
C TYR A 234 9.01 19.40 -12.73
N GLY A 235 8.65 18.91 -13.92
CA GLY A 235 9.43 19.12 -15.15
C GLY A 235 10.86 18.59 -15.06
N LEU A 236 11.09 17.46 -14.39
CA LEU A 236 12.43 16.89 -14.22
C LEU A 236 12.91 16.23 -15.51
N GLU A 237 14.18 16.42 -15.86
CA GLU A 237 14.80 15.79 -17.04
C GLU A 237 14.73 14.25 -16.96
N ASP A 238 15.08 13.70 -15.80
CA ASP A 238 15.10 12.27 -15.54
C ASP A 238 14.01 11.82 -14.55
N VAL A 239 13.59 10.56 -14.67
CA VAL A 239 12.72 9.92 -13.67
C VAL A 239 13.45 9.87 -12.32
N PRO A 240 12.97 10.55 -11.26
CA PRO A 240 13.68 10.64 -9.98
C PRO A 240 13.88 9.26 -9.39
N ARG A 241 15.05 8.97 -8.79
CA ARG A 241 15.33 7.69 -8.11
C ARG A 241 14.46 7.54 -6.85
N PRO A 242 14.20 6.31 -6.37
CA PRO A 242 13.42 6.10 -5.15
C PRO A 242 13.94 6.90 -3.94
N SER A 243 15.27 7.03 -3.80
CA SER A 243 15.92 7.81 -2.75
C SER A 243 15.68 9.33 -2.82
N GLN A 244 15.24 9.85 -3.96
CA GLN A 244 14.94 11.28 -4.15
C GLN A 244 13.46 11.59 -3.85
N MET A 245 12.59 10.57 -3.85
CA MET A 245 11.15 10.74 -3.75
C MET A 245 10.72 11.36 -2.42
N ASP A 246 11.32 10.96 -1.31
CA ASP A 246 10.97 11.50 0.01
C ASP A 246 11.17 13.02 0.06
N LYS A 247 12.31 13.52 -0.43
CA LYS A 247 12.58 14.97 -0.47
C LYS A 247 11.63 15.71 -1.42
N LEU A 248 11.34 15.15 -2.59
CA LEU A 248 10.46 15.76 -3.59
C LEU A 248 8.99 15.83 -3.13
N CYS A 249 8.55 14.87 -2.31
CA CYS A 249 7.17 14.72 -1.88
C CYS A 249 6.96 15.10 -0.41
N GLU A 250 7.96 15.72 0.25
CA GLU A 250 7.90 16.02 1.68
C GLU A 250 6.73 16.96 2.02
N ARG A 251 6.50 17.96 1.17
CA ARG A 251 5.39 18.92 1.27
C ARG A 251 4.00 18.27 1.18
N TRP A 252 3.90 17.01 0.72
CA TRP A 252 2.63 16.31 0.66
C TRP A 252 2.22 15.66 1.98
N ARG A 253 3.12 15.60 2.97
CA ARG A 253 2.81 15.05 4.29
C ARG A 253 1.75 15.90 5.00
N PRO A 254 0.72 15.29 5.61
CA PRO A 254 0.62 13.85 5.93
C PRO A 254 -0.23 13.04 4.93
N TYR A 255 -0.40 13.52 3.69
CA TYR A 255 -1.34 12.98 2.70
C TYR A 255 -0.64 12.47 1.42
N ARG A 256 0.56 11.90 1.55
CA ARG A 256 1.36 11.39 0.42
C ARG A 256 0.63 10.35 -0.42
N SER A 257 -0.33 9.61 0.14
CA SER A 257 -1.14 8.66 -0.62
C SER A 257 -2.11 9.32 -1.60
N VAL A 258 -2.65 10.49 -1.25
CA VAL A 258 -3.49 11.28 -2.16
C VAL A 258 -2.63 11.93 -3.25
N GLY A 259 -1.45 12.46 -2.90
CA GLY A 259 -0.48 12.97 -3.88
C GLY A 259 -0.07 11.89 -4.89
N ALA A 260 0.30 10.69 -4.40
CA ALA A 260 0.61 9.54 -5.24
C ALA A 260 -0.55 9.14 -6.16
N TRP A 261 -1.80 9.23 -5.69
CA TRP A 261 -2.97 8.95 -6.52
C TRP A 261 -3.09 9.89 -7.71
N TYR A 262 -2.89 11.19 -7.49
CA TYR A 262 -2.89 12.17 -8.57
C TYR A 262 -1.71 11.99 -9.54
N MET A 263 -0.58 11.44 -9.10
CA MET A 263 0.51 11.09 -10.02
C MET A 263 0.10 9.98 -11.00
N TRP A 264 -0.67 8.99 -10.56
CA TRP A 264 -1.23 7.99 -11.48
C TRP A 264 -2.26 8.61 -12.43
N ARG A 265 -3.08 9.56 -11.99
CA ARG A 265 -4.00 10.27 -12.89
C ARG A 265 -3.23 11.10 -13.92
N LEU A 266 -2.20 11.81 -13.47
CA LEU A 266 -1.37 12.66 -14.32
C LEU A 266 -0.73 11.88 -15.46
N ILE A 267 -0.18 10.68 -15.21
CA ILE A 267 0.42 9.85 -16.27
C ILE A 267 -0.60 9.20 -17.22
N GLU A 268 -1.84 8.99 -16.75
CA GLU A 268 -2.93 8.44 -17.58
C GLU A 268 -3.52 9.54 -18.48
N SER A 269 -3.53 10.76 -17.97
CA SER A 269 -3.96 11.95 -18.68
C SER A 269 -2.84 12.40 -19.65
N LYS A 270 -3.18 12.70 -20.91
CA LYS A 270 -2.24 13.37 -21.82
C LYS A 270 -2.15 14.87 -21.53
N VAL A 271 -2.44 15.31 -20.30
CA VAL A 271 -2.56 16.73 -19.95
C VAL A 271 -1.17 17.37 -20.00
N PRO A 272 -1.02 18.50 -20.73
CA PRO A 272 0.26 19.18 -20.86
C PRO A 272 0.82 19.63 -19.50
N GLN A 273 2.14 19.67 -19.43
CA GLN A 273 2.95 20.11 -18.28
C GLN A 273 2.41 21.43 -17.69
N PRO A 274 2.12 21.52 -16.38
CA PRO A 274 2.03 22.82 -15.72
C PRO A 274 3.41 23.47 -15.75
N ALA A 275 3.46 24.77 -16.06
CA ALA A 275 4.72 25.53 -16.16
C ALA A 275 5.53 25.41 -14.85
N PRO A 276 6.88 25.32 -14.92
CA PRO A 276 7.71 25.10 -13.75
C PRO A 276 7.55 26.24 -12.74
N ALA A 277 6.97 25.93 -11.59
CA ALA A 277 6.92 26.81 -10.44
C ALA A 277 7.92 26.28 -9.40
N ILE A 278 9.18 26.73 -9.50
CA ILE A 278 10.13 27.06 -8.41
C ILE A 278 11.54 27.24 -9.03
N PRO A 279 12.25 28.33 -8.71
CA PRO A 279 13.64 28.52 -9.12
C PRO A 279 14.56 27.61 -8.30
N LEU A 280 15.35 26.78 -8.99
CA LEU A 280 16.51 26.11 -8.40
C LEU A 280 17.57 27.19 -8.09
N LYS A 281 17.86 27.39 -6.80
CA LYS A 281 19.11 27.99 -6.32
C LYS A 281 19.98 26.90 -5.72
#